data_AF-A0A9D7I2A4-F1
#
_entry.id   AF-A0A9D7I2A4-F1
#
_cell.length_a   1.000
_cell.length_b   1.000
_cell.length_c   1.000
_cell.angle_alpha   90.00
_cell.angle_beta   90.00
_cell.angle_gamma   90.00
#
_symmetry.space_group_name_H-M   'P 1'
#
loop_
_entity.id
_entity.type
_entity.pdbx_description
1 polymer ?
#
loop_
_entity_poly.entity_id
_entity_poly.type
_entity_poly.pdbx_seq_one_letter_code
_entity_poly.pdbx_strand_id
1 'polypeptide(L)'
;MCHTTAPDWMPAAFPTHNNYYQLIGAHAAIANDCDACHNGNYNNTPNTCFGCHQTDYNNTNDPDHQVAQFPTDCASCHSQNAWTPSSFNHNIYYPLTGAHLPIANDCAACHINGNYNNTPNTCQGCHTADYAQSTNPNHQALGIPTNCAMCHTTAPDWMPATFPIHNNYYQLIGAHAAIANDCDACHNGNYNNTPSTCFGCHQSEYNNTNDPDHQSAQFPTTCQDCHTQSSWTPSTWDHDDQYFPIYSGNHNGEWDQCVDCHIVPGNYAIFSCIDCHEHDNQNEVNNDHQGVQGYSYTSTACYSCHPNGDN
;
A
#
# COMPACT_ATOMS: atom_id res chain seq x y z
N MET A 1 36.71 -50.88 -23.95
CA MET A 1 37.92 -51.61 -23.55
C MET A 1 39.13 -50.80 -24.02
N CYS A 2 39.87 -50.20 -23.08
CA CYS A 2 40.84 -49.14 -23.37
C CYS A 2 42.26 -49.69 -23.18
N HIS A 3 42.99 -49.85 -24.31
CA HIS A 3 44.42 -50.19 -24.49
C HIS A 3 44.89 -51.58 -23.96
N THR A 4 45.89 -52.26 -24.55
CA THR A 4 47.08 -51.85 -25.34
C THR A 4 47.39 -52.79 -26.53
N THR A 5 48.39 -52.43 -27.37
CA THR A 5 48.86 -53.11 -28.59
C THR A 5 49.63 -54.43 -28.38
N ALA A 6 49.46 -55.11 -27.24
CA ALA A 6 50.06 -56.41 -26.96
C ALA A 6 48.99 -57.53 -26.98
N PRO A 7 49.16 -58.61 -27.77
CA PRO A 7 48.10 -59.60 -28.01
C PRO A 7 47.70 -60.45 -26.79
N ASP A 8 48.50 -60.47 -25.71
CA ASP A 8 48.33 -61.43 -24.59
C ASP A 8 48.00 -60.78 -23.23
N TRP A 9 47.70 -59.48 -23.17
CA TRP A 9 47.33 -58.77 -21.92
C TRP A 9 45.93 -58.14 -22.00
N MET A 10 44.93 -58.97 -22.30
CA MET A 10 43.52 -58.56 -22.28
C MET A 10 42.70 -59.31 -21.22
N PRO A 11 41.90 -58.62 -20.37
CA PRO A 11 41.84 -57.17 -20.09
C PRO A 11 42.35 -56.78 -18.69
N ALA A 12 43.00 -55.61 -18.57
CA ALA A 12 43.28 -54.95 -17.29
C ALA A 12 42.05 -54.15 -16.82
N ALA A 13 41.51 -54.50 -15.66
CA ALA A 13 40.44 -53.74 -15.02
C ALA A 13 41.01 -52.46 -14.37
N PHE A 14 40.30 -51.34 -14.51
CA PHE A 14 40.49 -50.13 -13.69
C PHE A 14 39.30 -49.97 -12.74
N PRO A 15 39.28 -50.69 -11.59
CA PRO A 15 38.16 -50.64 -10.66
C PRO A 15 37.88 -49.24 -10.10
N THR A 16 38.84 -48.33 -10.23
CA THR A 16 38.79 -46.96 -9.69
C THR A 16 38.30 -45.92 -10.69
N HIS A 17 37.96 -46.27 -11.94
CA HIS A 17 37.50 -45.30 -12.96
C HIS A 17 36.34 -44.43 -12.45
N ASN A 18 35.35 -45.07 -11.81
CA ASN A 18 34.16 -44.38 -11.30
C ASN A 18 34.46 -43.42 -10.14
N ASN A 19 35.66 -43.43 -9.57
CA ASN A 19 36.09 -42.43 -8.60
C ASN A 19 36.45 -41.08 -9.26
N TYR A 20 36.70 -41.08 -10.57
CA TYR A 20 37.10 -39.89 -11.35
C TYR A 20 35.97 -39.37 -12.22
N TYR A 21 35.23 -40.28 -12.87
CA TYR A 21 34.05 -39.96 -13.65
C TYR A 21 33.10 -41.16 -13.69
N GLN A 22 31.87 -40.99 -13.21
CA GLN A 22 30.89 -42.06 -13.21
C GLN A 22 30.20 -42.15 -14.58
N LEU A 23 30.23 -43.33 -15.21
CA LEU A 23 29.58 -43.56 -16.50
C LEU A 23 28.09 -43.87 -16.31
N ILE A 24 27.27 -42.83 -16.28
CA ILE A 24 25.81 -42.90 -16.13
C ILE A 24 25.09 -42.23 -17.29
N GLY A 25 23.78 -42.49 -17.42
CA GLY A 25 22.96 -41.92 -18.50
C GLY A 25 23.51 -42.26 -19.88
N ALA A 26 23.63 -41.26 -20.77
CA ALA A 26 24.17 -41.42 -22.11
C ALA A 26 25.60 -41.95 -22.14
N HIS A 27 26.44 -41.62 -21.15
CA HIS A 27 27.82 -42.11 -21.06
C HIS A 27 27.89 -43.62 -20.78
N ALA A 28 26.86 -44.21 -20.18
CA ALA A 28 26.80 -45.65 -19.98
C ALA A 28 26.73 -46.42 -21.31
N ALA A 29 26.15 -45.83 -22.36
CA ALA A 29 26.04 -46.45 -23.68
C ALA A 29 27.40 -46.59 -24.39
N ILE A 30 28.35 -45.70 -24.09
CA ILE A 30 29.71 -45.70 -24.64
C ILE A 30 30.75 -46.13 -23.60
N ALA A 31 30.33 -46.75 -22.49
CA ALA A 31 31.25 -47.13 -21.42
C ALA A 31 32.37 -48.09 -21.85
N ASN A 32 32.17 -48.80 -22.96
CA ASN A 32 33.16 -49.69 -23.56
C ASN A 32 33.90 -49.08 -24.76
N ASP A 33 33.57 -47.85 -25.17
CA ASP A 33 34.29 -47.13 -26.21
C ASP A 33 35.21 -46.09 -25.59
N CYS A 34 36.47 -46.47 -25.49
CA CYS A 34 37.45 -45.72 -24.74
C CYS A 34 38.06 -44.57 -25.51
N ASP A 35 38.21 -44.77 -26.80
CA ASP A 35 38.78 -43.76 -27.67
C ASP A 35 37.78 -42.61 -27.85
N ALA A 36 36.47 -42.87 -27.71
CA ALA A 36 35.43 -41.83 -27.67
C ALA A 36 35.64 -40.79 -26.54
N CYS A 37 36.16 -41.20 -25.39
CA CYS A 37 36.39 -40.30 -24.25
C CYS A 37 37.83 -39.80 -24.17
N HIS A 38 38.79 -40.72 -24.35
CA HIS A 38 40.20 -40.44 -24.10
C HIS A 38 40.95 -40.00 -25.36
N ASN A 39 40.41 -40.21 -26.56
CA ASN A 39 41.05 -39.86 -27.83
C ASN A 39 42.51 -40.38 -27.93
N GLY A 40 42.77 -41.57 -27.38
CA GLY A 40 44.10 -42.17 -27.31
C GLY A 40 45.04 -41.59 -26.24
N ASN A 41 44.65 -40.57 -25.48
CA ASN A 41 45.41 -39.98 -24.37
C ASN A 41 44.69 -40.13 -23.02
N TYR A 42 45.24 -40.99 -22.17
CA TYR A 42 44.64 -41.39 -20.89
C TYR A 42 45.20 -40.64 -19.68
N ASN A 43 46.16 -39.73 -19.88
CA ASN A 43 46.81 -39.00 -18.78
C ASN A 43 46.07 -37.71 -18.39
N ASN A 44 45.36 -37.07 -19.34
CA ASN A 44 44.81 -35.73 -19.17
C ASN A 44 43.38 -35.60 -19.73
N THR A 45 42.56 -36.65 -19.60
CA THR A 45 41.17 -36.60 -20.05
C THR A 45 40.35 -35.68 -19.13
N PRO A 46 39.66 -34.66 -19.66
CA PRO A 46 38.79 -33.82 -18.85
C PRO A 46 37.70 -34.65 -18.17
N ASN A 47 37.30 -34.25 -16.96
CA ASN A 47 36.22 -34.90 -16.20
C ASN A 47 35.05 -33.94 -15.87
N THR A 48 35.01 -32.78 -16.52
CA THR A 48 33.89 -31.83 -16.46
C THR A 48 33.11 -31.87 -17.76
N CYS A 49 31.80 -31.57 -17.69
CA CYS A 49 30.94 -31.55 -18.88
C CYS A 49 31.51 -30.61 -19.95
N PHE A 50 31.79 -29.35 -19.60
CA PHE A 50 32.36 -28.38 -20.52
C PHE A 50 33.75 -28.78 -21.06
N GLY A 51 34.57 -29.48 -20.26
CA GLY A 51 35.89 -29.92 -20.72
C GLY A 51 35.83 -30.90 -21.90
N CYS A 52 34.83 -31.78 -21.93
CA CYS A 52 34.60 -32.71 -23.04
C CYS A 52 33.69 -32.13 -24.13
N HIS A 53 32.66 -31.37 -23.72
CA HIS A 53 31.60 -30.85 -24.59
C HIS A 53 31.75 -29.35 -24.89
N GLN A 54 32.99 -28.84 -24.93
CA GLN A 54 33.26 -27.43 -25.23
C GLN A 54 32.75 -27.04 -26.62
N THR A 55 32.95 -27.91 -27.62
CA THR A 55 32.46 -27.68 -28.98
C THR A 55 30.94 -27.65 -29.02
N ASP A 56 30.26 -28.56 -28.30
CA ASP A 56 28.80 -28.57 -28.23
C ASP A 56 28.27 -27.30 -27.55
N TYR A 57 28.90 -26.88 -26.44
CA TYR A 57 28.60 -25.61 -25.77
C TYR A 57 28.76 -24.43 -26.73
N ASN A 58 29.87 -24.36 -27.46
CA ASN A 58 30.18 -23.25 -28.36
C ASN A 58 29.27 -23.19 -29.60
N ASN A 59 28.72 -24.33 -30.03
CA ASN A 59 27.90 -24.45 -31.23
C ASN A 59 26.39 -24.47 -30.94
N THR A 60 25.99 -24.40 -29.67
CA THR A 60 24.57 -24.32 -29.30
C THR A 60 24.02 -22.95 -29.71
N ASN A 61 22.86 -22.91 -30.36
CA ASN A 61 22.23 -21.66 -30.86
C ASN A 61 20.81 -21.43 -30.30
N ASP A 62 20.30 -22.35 -29.47
CA ASP A 62 18.93 -22.33 -28.97
C ASP A 62 18.86 -22.76 -27.49
N PRO A 63 19.03 -21.83 -26.54
CA PRO A 63 19.64 -20.50 -26.69
C PRO A 63 21.15 -20.56 -26.95
N ASP A 64 21.75 -19.55 -27.58
CA ASP A 64 23.20 -19.46 -27.78
C ASP A 64 23.95 -19.29 -26.45
N HIS A 65 24.63 -20.34 -26.00
CA HIS A 65 25.31 -20.35 -24.71
C HIS A 65 26.50 -19.39 -24.63
N GLN A 66 27.19 -19.11 -25.74
CA GLN A 66 28.34 -18.20 -25.73
C GLN A 66 27.89 -16.76 -25.66
N VAL A 67 26.94 -16.38 -26.51
CA VAL A 67 26.39 -15.03 -26.56
C VAL A 67 25.66 -14.71 -25.24
N ALA A 68 24.90 -15.68 -24.72
CA ALA A 68 24.22 -15.57 -23.43
C ALA A 68 25.16 -15.59 -22.22
N GLN A 69 26.42 -16.02 -22.41
CA GLN A 69 27.41 -16.22 -21.36
C GLN A 69 26.92 -17.16 -20.25
N PHE A 70 26.28 -18.27 -20.61
CA PHE A 70 25.79 -19.23 -19.61
C PHE A 70 26.94 -19.88 -18.81
N PRO A 71 26.66 -20.38 -17.60
CA PRO A 71 27.67 -21.07 -16.82
C PRO A 71 28.07 -22.40 -17.48
N THR A 72 29.31 -22.81 -17.26
CA THR A 72 29.85 -24.10 -17.72
C THR A 72 29.51 -25.27 -16.78
N ASP A 73 28.79 -24.99 -15.68
CA ASP A 73 28.17 -26.01 -14.84
C ASP A 73 26.89 -26.54 -15.49
N CYS A 74 27.06 -27.42 -16.48
CA CYS A 74 25.97 -27.93 -17.30
C CYS A 74 24.88 -28.64 -16.48
N ALA A 75 25.22 -29.19 -15.31
CA ALA A 75 24.28 -29.94 -14.46
C ALA A 75 23.19 -29.05 -13.83
N SER A 76 23.36 -27.72 -13.87
CA SER A 76 22.34 -26.76 -13.46
C SER A 76 21.10 -26.75 -14.36
N CYS A 77 21.26 -27.14 -15.63
CA CYS A 77 20.20 -27.10 -16.64
C CYS A 77 20.01 -28.44 -17.37
N HIS A 78 21.05 -29.25 -17.50
CA HIS A 78 21.03 -30.49 -18.27
C HIS A 78 21.29 -31.70 -17.39
N SER A 79 20.81 -32.87 -17.82
CA SER A 79 21.09 -34.13 -17.15
C SER A 79 21.84 -35.07 -18.06
N GLN A 80 22.62 -35.98 -17.47
CA GLN A 80 23.30 -37.04 -18.24
C GLN A 80 22.32 -38.08 -18.82
N ASN A 81 21.09 -38.14 -18.30
CA ASN A 81 20.05 -39.07 -18.77
C ASN A 81 19.28 -38.53 -19.98
N ALA A 82 19.02 -37.22 -19.99
CA ALA A 82 18.39 -36.48 -21.07
C ALA A 82 19.01 -35.08 -21.13
N TRP A 83 19.69 -34.78 -22.24
CA TRP A 83 20.32 -33.49 -22.46
C TRP A 83 19.30 -32.43 -22.89
N THR A 84 18.30 -32.83 -23.67
CA THR A 84 17.20 -31.98 -24.12
C THR A 84 15.82 -32.60 -23.80
N PRO A 85 14.82 -31.78 -23.43
CA PRO A 85 14.93 -30.35 -23.10
C PRO A 85 15.73 -30.11 -21.81
N SER A 86 16.17 -28.88 -21.57
CA SER A 86 16.77 -28.52 -20.28
C SER A 86 15.72 -28.63 -19.16
N SER A 87 16.17 -28.91 -17.94
CA SER A 87 15.37 -28.91 -16.71
C SER A 87 15.46 -27.59 -15.95
N PHE A 88 15.87 -26.51 -16.61
CA PHE A 88 16.02 -25.21 -15.99
C PHE A 88 14.68 -24.71 -15.43
N ASN A 89 14.67 -24.29 -14.17
CA ASN A 89 13.46 -23.85 -13.48
C ASN A 89 13.49 -22.33 -13.25
N HIS A 90 12.85 -21.55 -14.13
CA HIS A 90 12.74 -20.08 -13.99
C HIS A 90 12.16 -19.63 -12.65
N ASN A 91 11.26 -20.41 -12.04
CA ASN A 91 10.55 -20.02 -10.82
C ASN A 91 11.46 -19.83 -9.60
N ILE A 92 12.68 -20.37 -9.63
CA ILE A 92 13.65 -20.15 -8.53
C ILE A 92 14.28 -18.75 -8.59
N TYR A 93 14.21 -18.08 -9.74
CA TYR A 93 14.75 -16.74 -9.96
C TYR A 93 13.66 -15.68 -10.10
N TYR A 94 12.64 -15.97 -10.92
CA TYR A 94 11.51 -15.07 -11.16
C TYR A 94 10.27 -15.89 -11.57
N PRO A 95 9.25 -16.00 -10.71
CA PRO A 95 8.01 -16.68 -11.04
C PRO A 95 7.23 -15.95 -12.14
N LEU A 96 7.14 -16.55 -13.31
CA LEU A 96 6.38 -16.01 -14.44
C LEU A 96 4.88 -16.25 -14.20
N THR A 97 4.21 -15.25 -13.64
CA THR A 97 2.79 -15.31 -13.26
C THR A 97 2.01 -14.11 -13.82
N GLY A 98 0.69 -14.26 -13.93
CA GLY A 98 -0.22 -13.20 -14.39
C GLY A 98 0.22 -12.59 -15.73
N ALA A 99 0.47 -11.29 -15.77
CA ALA A 99 0.88 -10.53 -16.95
C ALA A 99 2.22 -10.98 -17.57
N HIS A 100 3.04 -11.72 -16.83
CA HIS A 100 4.31 -12.26 -17.33
C HIS A 100 4.15 -13.62 -18.03
N LEU A 101 3.02 -14.32 -17.84
CA LEU A 101 2.78 -15.63 -18.48
C LEU A 101 2.81 -15.57 -20.02
N PRO A 102 2.18 -14.57 -20.68
CA PRO A 102 2.16 -14.52 -22.15
C PRO A 102 3.54 -14.37 -22.79
N ILE A 103 4.50 -13.79 -22.08
CA ILE A 103 5.88 -13.59 -22.54
C ILE A 103 6.86 -14.61 -21.98
N ALA A 104 6.37 -15.68 -21.34
CA ALA A 104 7.24 -16.67 -20.67
C ALA A 104 8.21 -17.38 -21.61
N ASN A 105 7.87 -17.49 -22.90
CA ASN A 105 8.73 -18.07 -23.93
C ASN A 105 9.40 -17.00 -24.82
N ASP A 106 9.20 -15.71 -24.54
CA ASP A 106 9.88 -14.62 -25.22
C ASP A 106 11.07 -14.17 -24.38
N CYS A 107 12.16 -14.95 -24.47
CA CYS A 107 13.38 -14.69 -23.70
C CYS A 107 13.89 -13.26 -23.88
N ALA A 108 13.73 -12.68 -25.08
CA ALA A 108 14.19 -11.35 -25.42
C ALA A 108 13.36 -10.23 -24.76
N ALA A 109 12.13 -10.51 -24.31
CA ALA A 109 11.32 -9.57 -23.55
C ALA A 109 11.92 -9.24 -22.17
N CYS A 110 12.69 -10.16 -21.60
CA CYS A 110 13.33 -9.99 -20.28
C CYS A 110 14.87 -9.87 -20.39
N HIS A 111 15.48 -10.76 -21.17
CA HIS A 111 16.92 -10.84 -21.37
C HIS A 111 17.34 -9.97 -22.57
N ILE A 112 17.27 -8.65 -22.38
CA ILE A 112 17.51 -7.64 -23.41
C ILE A 112 18.87 -7.87 -24.10
N ASN A 113 18.88 -7.84 -25.44
CA ASN A 113 20.04 -8.12 -26.28
C ASN A 113 20.68 -9.51 -26.05
N GLY A 114 19.90 -10.49 -25.57
CA GLY A 114 20.40 -11.83 -25.24
C GLY A 114 21.31 -11.83 -24.02
N ASN A 115 21.25 -10.79 -23.18
CA ASN A 115 22.01 -10.75 -21.94
C ASN A 115 21.22 -11.45 -20.82
N TYR A 116 21.68 -12.65 -20.45
CA TYR A 116 21.11 -13.44 -19.35
C TYR A 116 21.79 -13.17 -18.01
N ASN A 117 22.80 -12.29 -17.99
CA ASN A 117 23.47 -11.85 -16.78
C ASN A 117 22.79 -10.62 -16.18
N ASN A 118 22.60 -10.64 -14.85
CA ASN A 118 22.07 -9.52 -14.07
C ASN A 118 20.73 -8.96 -14.56
N THR A 119 19.88 -9.80 -15.17
CA THR A 119 18.51 -9.42 -15.52
C THR A 119 17.79 -9.02 -14.23
N PRO A 120 17.21 -7.79 -14.16
CA PRO A 120 16.52 -7.36 -12.97
C PRO A 120 15.36 -8.31 -12.63
N ASN A 121 15.25 -8.68 -11.35
CA ASN A 121 14.20 -9.55 -10.84
C ASN A 121 13.27 -8.83 -9.85
N THR A 122 13.33 -7.49 -9.82
CA THR A 122 12.43 -6.64 -9.04
C THR A 122 11.52 -5.87 -9.97
N CYS A 123 10.29 -5.58 -9.51
CA CYS A 123 9.31 -4.83 -10.30
C CYS A 123 9.90 -3.49 -10.78
N GLN A 124 10.51 -2.71 -9.87
CA GLN A 124 11.14 -1.44 -10.21
C GLN A 124 12.24 -1.57 -11.25
N GLY A 125 13.04 -2.65 -11.19
CA GLY A 125 14.14 -2.89 -12.13
C GLY A 125 13.70 -2.94 -13.59
N CYS A 126 12.46 -3.34 -13.85
CA CYS A 126 11.86 -3.37 -15.19
C CYS A 126 10.86 -2.22 -15.42
N HIS A 127 10.01 -1.94 -14.43
CA HIS A 127 8.85 -1.05 -14.53
C HIS A 127 9.10 0.36 -13.94
N THR A 128 10.34 0.85 -14.00
CA THR A 128 10.64 2.24 -13.58
C THR A 128 9.90 3.27 -14.42
N ALA A 129 9.75 3.03 -15.73
CA ALA A 129 9.01 3.91 -16.62
C ALA A 129 7.52 3.95 -16.26
N ASP A 130 6.89 2.80 -16.02
CA ASP A 130 5.47 2.72 -15.62
C ASP A 130 5.23 3.45 -14.29
N TYR A 131 6.12 3.25 -13.31
CA TYR A 131 6.08 3.96 -12.04
C TYR A 131 6.14 5.49 -12.23
N ALA A 132 7.04 5.97 -13.10
CA ALA A 132 7.21 7.40 -13.37
C ALA A 132 6.07 8.01 -14.20
N GLN A 133 5.43 7.21 -15.05
CA GLN A 133 4.36 7.64 -15.95
C GLN A 133 2.96 7.50 -15.33
N SER A 134 2.83 6.84 -14.18
CA SER A 134 1.56 6.76 -13.48
C SER A 134 1.03 8.15 -13.15
N THR A 135 -0.22 8.42 -13.53
CA THR A 135 -0.87 9.72 -13.36
C THR A 135 -2.01 9.71 -12.36
N ASN A 136 -2.54 8.52 -12.02
CA ASN A 136 -3.68 8.40 -11.12
C ASN A 136 -3.73 7.03 -10.43
N PRO A 137 -3.22 6.91 -9.19
CA PRO A 137 -2.46 7.94 -8.46
C PRO A 137 -1.10 8.23 -9.10
N ASN A 138 -0.65 9.48 -9.04
CA ASN A 138 0.70 9.85 -9.44
C ASN A 138 1.70 9.39 -8.37
N HIS A 139 2.36 8.27 -8.63
CA HIS A 139 3.26 7.64 -7.66
C HIS A 139 4.42 8.56 -7.25
N GLN A 140 4.98 9.31 -8.20
CA GLN A 140 6.10 10.22 -7.92
C GLN A 140 5.67 11.41 -7.08
N ALA A 141 4.58 12.07 -7.45
CA ALA A 141 4.08 13.26 -6.76
C ALA A 141 3.62 12.93 -5.32
N LEU A 142 3.07 11.73 -5.12
CA LEU A 142 2.60 11.27 -3.81
C LEU A 142 3.69 10.56 -2.99
N GLY A 143 4.89 10.36 -3.54
CA GLY A 143 5.98 9.66 -2.85
C GLY A 143 5.64 8.21 -2.51
N ILE A 144 4.86 7.53 -3.36
CA ILE A 144 4.46 6.13 -3.15
C ILE A 144 5.70 5.23 -3.18
N PRO A 145 5.86 4.27 -2.25
CA PRO A 145 7.03 3.40 -2.22
C PRO A 145 7.16 2.52 -3.47
N THR A 146 8.40 2.20 -3.86
CA THR A 146 8.69 1.37 -5.05
C THR A 146 8.59 -0.14 -4.80
N ASN A 147 8.20 -0.56 -3.60
CA ASN A 147 7.87 -1.96 -3.33
C ASN A 147 6.46 -2.26 -3.87
N CYS A 148 6.38 -2.46 -5.19
CA CYS A 148 5.14 -2.62 -5.95
C CYS A 148 4.23 -3.72 -5.38
N ALA A 149 4.82 -4.81 -4.87
CA ALA A 149 4.10 -5.96 -4.34
C ALA A 149 3.31 -5.68 -3.05
N MET A 150 3.53 -4.52 -2.40
CA MET A 150 2.68 -4.09 -1.28
C MET A 150 1.27 -3.70 -1.71
N CYS A 151 1.12 -3.30 -2.98
CA CYS A 151 -0.13 -2.77 -3.51
C CYS A 151 -0.65 -3.62 -4.66
N HIS A 152 0.22 -3.97 -5.61
CA HIS A 152 -0.14 -4.67 -6.83
C HIS A 152 0.19 -6.16 -6.75
N THR A 153 -0.48 -6.93 -7.60
CA THR A 153 -0.12 -8.32 -7.88
C THR A 153 0.44 -8.42 -9.30
N THR A 154 0.88 -9.61 -9.71
CA THR A 154 1.27 -9.86 -11.10
C THR A 154 0.08 -9.99 -12.05
N ALA A 155 -1.17 -9.86 -11.57
CA ALA A 155 -2.35 -9.86 -12.42
C ALA A 155 -2.26 -8.78 -13.53
N PRO A 156 -2.91 -9.00 -14.68
CA PRO A 156 -2.94 -8.02 -15.77
C PRO A 156 -3.36 -6.62 -15.31
N ASP A 157 -2.85 -5.61 -16.03
CA ASP A 157 -3.22 -4.20 -15.85
C ASP A 157 -2.91 -3.61 -14.45
N TRP A 158 -2.03 -4.26 -13.67
CA TRP A 158 -1.70 -3.87 -12.29
C TRP A 158 -2.91 -3.87 -11.35
N MET A 159 -3.96 -4.61 -11.69
CA MET A 159 -5.24 -4.62 -10.97
C MET A 159 -5.57 -6.00 -10.36
N PRO A 160 -6.23 -6.04 -9.19
CA PRO A 160 -6.55 -4.90 -8.34
C PRO A 160 -5.30 -4.34 -7.64
N ALA A 161 -5.30 -3.03 -7.37
CA ALA A 161 -4.34 -2.41 -6.47
C ALA A 161 -4.96 -2.33 -5.08
N THR A 162 -4.33 -2.98 -4.12
CA THR A 162 -4.61 -2.81 -2.69
C THR A 162 -3.82 -1.63 -2.15
N PHE A 163 -4.28 -1.00 -1.08
CA PHE A 163 -3.55 0.09 -0.43
C PHE A 163 -3.52 -0.11 1.08
N PRO A 164 -2.76 -1.09 1.60
CA PRO A 164 -2.76 -1.43 3.03
C PRO A 164 -2.21 -0.30 3.91
N ILE A 165 -1.53 0.68 3.32
CA ILE A 165 -1.01 1.87 4.00
C ILE A 165 -1.99 3.05 3.99
N HIS A 166 -3.22 2.89 3.50
CA HIS A 166 -4.24 3.95 3.44
C HIS A 166 -4.40 4.70 4.77
N ASN A 167 -4.49 3.93 5.86
CA ASN A 167 -4.71 4.47 7.20
C ASN A 167 -3.56 5.33 7.74
N ASN A 168 -2.39 5.36 7.07
CA ASN A 168 -1.33 6.31 7.40
C ASN A 168 -1.68 7.74 6.96
N TYR A 169 -2.66 7.91 6.07
CA TYR A 169 -3.07 9.18 5.49
C TYR A 169 -4.46 9.61 5.98
N TYR A 170 -5.42 8.69 5.97
CA TYR A 170 -6.76 8.91 6.50
C TYR A 170 -7.30 7.62 7.10
N GLN A 171 -7.62 7.63 8.39
CA GLN A 171 -8.09 6.44 9.07
C GLN A 171 -9.59 6.22 8.80
N LEU A 172 -9.94 5.06 8.26
CA LEU A 172 -11.34 4.69 8.00
C LEU A 172 -11.98 4.10 9.26
N ILE A 173 -12.59 4.94 10.09
CA ILE A 173 -13.30 4.56 11.33
C ILE A 173 -14.75 5.09 11.33
N GLY A 174 -15.55 4.61 12.28
CA GLY A 174 -16.95 5.02 12.39
C GLY A 174 -17.74 4.70 11.11
N ALA A 175 -18.48 5.67 10.59
CA ALA A 175 -19.25 5.55 9.36
C ALA A 175 -18.36 5.30 8.12
N HIS A 176 -17.13 5.84 8.08
CA HIS A 176 -16.20 5.64 6.96
C HIS A 176 -15.73 4.18 6.85
N ALA A 177 -15.73 3.42 7.96
CA ALA A 177 -15.34 2.01 7.93
C ALA A 177 -16.31 1.15 7.09
N ALA A 178 -17.58 1.56 6.99
CA ALA A 178 -18.59 0.83 6.21
C ALA A 178 -18.35 0.91 4.70
N ILE A 179 -17.67 1.95 4.23
CA ILE A 179 -17.33 2.18 2.82
C ILE A 179 -15.85 1.97 2.52
N ALA A 180 -15.11 1.30 3.42
CA ALA A 180 -13.65 1.21 3.32
C ALA A 180 -13.12 0.50 2.05
N ASN A 181 -13.96 -0.29 1.39
CA ASN A 181 -13.62 -0.97 0.13
C ASN A 181 -14.27 -0.32 -1.10
N ASP A 182 -15.03 0.77 -0.91
CA ASP A 182 -15.62 1.55 -1.99
C ASP A 182 -14.76 2.80 -2.25
N CYS A 183 -13.62 2.59 -2.90
CA CYS A 183 -12.64 3.63 -3.15
C CYS A 183 -13.25 4.83 -3.90
N ASP A 184 -14.17 4.57 -4.82
CA ASP A 184 -14.78 5.61 -5.66
C ASP A 184 -15.73 6.51 -4.87
N ALA A 185 -16.33 6.04 -3.77
CA ALA A 185 -17.16 6.87 -2.89
C ALA A 185 -16.41 8.10 -2.34
N CYS A 186 -15.10 8.00 -2.15
CA CYS A 186 -14.26 9.10 -1.67
C CYS A 186 -13.42 9.71 -2.78
N HIS A 187 -12.73 8.88 -3.55
CA HIS A 187 -11.77 9.35 -4.54
C HIS A 187 -12.44 9.85 -5.83
N ASN A 188 -13.68 9.43 -6.12
CA ASN A 188 -14.42 9.83 -7.32
C ASN A 188 -13.60 9.61 -8.61
N GLY A 189 -12.85 8.51 -8.67
CA GLY A 189 -11.94 8.19 -9.76
C GLY A 189 -10.66 9.02 -9.82
N ASN A 190 -10.40 9.95 -8.89
CA ASN A 190 -9.16 10.73 -8.80
C ASN A 190 -8.46 10.51 -7.44
N TYR A 191 -7.35 9.78 -7.49
CA TYR A 191 -6.57 9.34 -6.34
C TYR A 191 -5.42 10.29 -6.00
N ASN A 192 -5.33 11.45 -6.66
CA ASN A 192 -4.25 12.42 -6.42
C ASN A 192 -4.54 13.43 -5.33
N ASN A 193 -5.81 13.86 -5.18
CA ASN A 193 -6.15 15.07 -4.43
C ASN A 193 -7.47 14.93 -3.66
N THR A 194 -7.69 13.78 -3.03
CA THR A 194 -8.88 13.58 -2.20
C THR A 194 -8.73 14.37 -0.90
N PRO A 195 -9.71 15.23 -0.55
CA PRO A 195 -9.67 15.97 0.71
C PRO A 195 -9.58 15.02 1.91
N SER A 196 -8.82 15.42 2.94
CA SER A 196 -8.67 14.67 4.19
C SER A 196 -9.31 15.36 5.39
N THR A 197 -9.98 16.49 5.18
CA THR A 197 -10.70 17.22 6.23
C THR A 197 -12.20 16.97 6.11
N CYS A 198 -12.91 16.96 7.25
CA CYS A 198 -14.35 16.76 7.30
C CYS A 198 -15.08 17.73 6.37
N PHE A 199 -14.83 19.04 6.51
CA PHE A 199 -15.44 20.06 5.66
C PHE A 199 -15.04 19.93 4.17
N GLY A 200 -13.84 19.44 3.87
CA GLY A 200 -13.41 19.24 2.49
C GLY A 200 -14.28 18.24 1.71
N CYS A 201 -14.82 17.23 2.41
CA CYS A 201 -15.76 16.26 1.84
C CYS A 201 -17.22 16.65 2.08
N HIS A 202 -17.55 17.12 3.30
CA HIS A 202 -18.91 17.38 3.76
C HIS A 202 -19.28 18.87 3.74
N GLN A 203 -18.72 19.62 2.77
CA GLN A 203 -19.03 21.04 2.61
C GLN A 203 -20.52 21.25 2.32
N SER A 204 -21.13 20.37 1.53
CA SER A 204 -22.54 20.51 1.18
C SER A 204 -23.43 20.31 2.40
N GLU A 205 -23.16 19.31 3.22
CA GLU A 205 -23.88 19.02 4.45
C GLU A 205 -23.71 20.17 5.45
N TYR A 206 -22.49 20.67 5.63
CA TYR A 206 -22.22 21.85 6.45
C TYR A 206 -23.06 23.05 6.00
N ASN A 207 -23.04 23.37 4.70
CA ASN A 207 -23.73 24.54 4.14
C ASN A 207 -25.26 24.42 4.17
N ASN A 208 -25.80 23.20 4.19
CA ASN A 208 -27.24 22.94 4.12
C ASN A 208 -27.87 22.59 5.48
N THR A 209 -27.10 22.60 6.56
CA THR A 209 -27.64 22.39 7.91
C THR A 209 -28.41 23.64 8.35
N ASN A 210 -29.60 23.46 8.91
CA ASN A 210 -30.46 24.57 9.38
C ASN A 210 -30.79 24.49 10.88
N ASP A 211 -30.32 23.45 11.57
CA ASP A 211 -30.65 23.20 12.97
C ASP A 211 -29.44 22.65 13.74
N PRO A 212 -28.65 23.54 14.38
CA PRO A 212 -28.58 24.98 14.12
C PRO A 212 -27.95 25.27 12.74
N ASP A 213 -28.28 26.40 12.11
CA ASP A 213 -27.66 26.82 10.85
C ASP A 213 -26.18 27.17 11.05
N HIS A 214 -25.28 26.32 10.53
CA HIS A 214 -23.84 26.51 10.67
C HIS A 214 -23.30 27.78 9.98
N GLN A 215 -23.88 28.19 8.86
CA GLN A 215 -23.41 29.36 8.12
C GLN A 215 -23.81 30.66 8.82
N SER A 216 -25.09 30.77 9.21
CA SER A 216 -25.62 31.93 9.92
C SER A 216 -24.97 32.08 11.30
N ALA A 217 -24.71 30.95 11.97
CA ALA A 217 -23.95 30.88 13.21
C ALA A 217 -22.46 31.23 13.05
N GLN A 218 -21.92 31.11 11.84
CA GLN A 218 -20.48 31.18 11.55
C GLN A 218 -19.67 30.16 12.38
N PHE A 219 -20.18 28.94 12.52
CA PHE A 219 -19.46 27.87 13.21
C PHE A 219 -18.13 27.54 12.52
N PRO A 220 -17.15 26.95 13.23
CA PRO A 220 -15.89 26.57 12.63
C PRO A 220 -16.06 25.31 11.75
N THR A 221 -15.12 25.09 10.84
CA THR A 221 -15.07 23.89 9.98
C THR A 221 -14.34 22.72 10.64
N THR A 222 -13.99 22.84 11.92
CA THR A 222 -13.46 21.79 12.79
C THR A 222 -14.60 20.93 13.32
N CYS A 223 -15.24 20.18 12.42
CA CYS A 223 -16.47 19.45 12.72
C CYS A 223 -16.35 18.50 13.92
N GLN A 224 -15.16 17.96 14.18
CA GLN A 224 -14.88 17.06 15.31
C GLN A 224 -15.01 17.71 16.69
N ASP A 225 -15.13 19.03 16.77
CA ASP A 225 -15.35 19.73 18.03
C ASP A 225 -16.76 19.46 18.58
N CYS A 226 -17.72 19.14 17.69
CA CYS A 226 -19.11 18.88 18.01
C CYS A 226 -19.61 17.51 17.51
N HIS A 227 -19.00 16.94 16.49
CA HIS A 227 -19.48 15.71 15.85
C HIS A 227 -18.45 14.59 15.91
N THR A 228 -18.89 13.35 15.68
CA THR A 228 -18.00 12.19 15.66
C THR A 228 -17.96 11.57 14.26
N GLN A 229 -16.91 10.79 13.99
CA GLN A 229 -16.86 10.01 12.74
C GLN A 229 -17.91 8.89 12.68
N SER A 230 -18.58 8.57 13.80
CA SER A 230 -19.63 7.56 13.84
C SER A 230 -20.99 8.11 13.44
N SER A 231 -21.29 9.36 13.81
CA SER A 231 -22.52 10.05 13.43
C SER A 231 -22.40 11.56 13.58
N TRP A 232 -23.12 12.29 12.71
CA TRP A 232 -23.32 13.73 12.82
C TRP A 232 -24.28 14.10 13.94
N THR A 233 -25.27 13.25 14.22
CA THR A 233 -26.29 13.48 15.26
C THR A 233 -26.32 12.35 16.29
N PRO A 234 -26.60 12.67 17.56
CA PRO A 234 -26.61 14.02 18.14
C PRO A 234 -25.20 14.64 18.17
N SER A 235 -25.12 15.96 18.34
CA SER A 235 -23.87 16.64 18.68
C SER A 235 -23.35 16.16 20.04
N THR A 236 -22.04 16.10 20.20
CA THR A 236 -21.34 15.83 21.47
C THR A 236 -20.94 17.11 22.20
N TRP A 237 -21.27 18.28 21.66
CA TRP A 237 -21.01 19.55 22.35
C TRP A 237 -21.92 19.66 23.58
N ASP A 238 -21.29 19.87 24.73
CA ASP A 238 -21.95 20.12 26.00
C ASP A 238 -21.90 21.62 26.34
N HIS A 239 -23.06 22.25 26.44
CA HIS A 239 -23.17 23.65 26.85
C HIS A 239 -23.35 23.80 28.38
N ASP A 240 -24.06 22.87 29.03
CA ASP A 240 -24.41 22.99 30.44
C ASP A 240 -23.19 22.79 31.35
N ASP A 241 -22.35 21.78 31.07
CA ASP A 241 -21.16 21.51 31.87
C ASP A 241 -20.01 22.49 31.58
N GLN A 242 -19.98 23.07 30.37
CA GLN A 242 -18.89 23.95 29.93
C GLN A 242 -19.18 25.43 30.16
N TYR A 243 -20.46 25.82 30.14
CA TYR A 243 -20.91 27.21 30.14
C TYR A 243 -22.13 27.37 31.06
N PHE A 244 -23.19 28.01 30.55
CA PHE A 244 -24.42 28.27 31.29
C PHE A 244 -25.44 27.16 31.02
N PRO A 245 -26.13 26.63 32.04
CA PRO A 245 -27.11 25.57 31.83
C PRO A 245 -28.33 26.09 31.06
N ILE A 246 -28.50 25.59 29.83
CA ILE A 246 -29.61 25.91 28.93
C ILE A 246 -30.46 24.69 28.60
N TYR A 247 -29.95 23.48 28.81
CA TYR A 247 -30.69 22.22 28.67
C TYR A 247 -31.19 21.68 30.02
N SER A 248 -30.98 22.44 31.10
CA SER A 248 -31.44 22.14 32.45
C SER A 248 -31.85 23.41 33.20
N GLY A 249 -32.39 23.28 34.42
CA GLY A 249 -32.82 24.41 35.24
C GLY A 249 -34.01 25.19 34.63
N ASN A 250 -34.10 26.47 34.98
CA ASN A 250 -35.20 27.35 34.56
C ASN A 250 -35.16 27.77 33.08
N HIS A 251 -34.03 27.60 32.40
CA HIS A 251 -33.86 27.98 30.99
C HIS A 251 -34.13 26.83 30.01
N ASN A 252 -34.34 25.61 30.53
CA ASN A 252 -34.61 24.45 29.70
C ASN A 252 -35.95 24.57 28.97
N GLY A 253 -35.89 24.64 27.63
CA GLY A 253 -37.07 24.75 26.77
C GLY A 253 -37.61 26.17 26.62
N GLU A 254 -36.88 27.18 27.09
CA GLU A 254 -37.25 28.61 26.97
C GLU A 254 -36.54 29.32 25.80
N TRP A 255 -35.79 28.58 24.98
CA TRP A 255 -35.05 29.08 23.82
C TRP A 255 -35.25 28.14 22.63
N ASP A 256 -35.20 28.70 21.41
CA ASP A 256 -35.33 27.95 20.15
C ASP A 256 -34.02 27.97 19.35
N GLN A 257 -33.26 29.07 19.43
CA GLN A 257 -32.03 29.26 18.68
C GLN A 257 -30.92 29.81 19.58
N CYS A 258 -29.66 29.48 19.25
CA CYS A 258 -28.51 30.02 19.96
C CYS A 258 -28.48 31.55 19.98
N VAL A 259 -29.03 32.19 18.94
CA VAL A 259 -29.09 33.66 18.81
C VAL A 259 -30.08 34.33 19.76
N ASP A 260 -30.97 33.55 20.39
CA ASP A 260 -31.89 34.06 21.41
C ASP A 260 -31.12 34.55 22.64
N CYS A 261 -29.98 33.90 22.95
CA CYS A 261 -29.06 34.33 24.01
C CYS A 261 -27.80 35.02 23.45
N HIS A 262 -27.26 34.54 22.33
CA HIS A 262 -26.01 35.04 21.74
C HIS A 262 -26.25 36.06 20.62
N ILE A 263 -26.26 37.32 21.02
CA ILE A 263 -26.72 38.45 20.21
C ILE A 263 -25.75 38.91 19.11
N VAL A 264 -24.55 38.33 19.02
CA VAL A 264 -23.57 38.65 17.95
C VAL A 264 -23.22 37.37 17.18
N PRO A 265 -23.66 37.25 15.91
CA PRO A 265 -23.28 36.13 15.05
C PRO A 265 -21.76 35.96 14.97
N GLY A 266 -21.29 34.71 15.05
CA GLY A 266 -19.86 34.37 15.06
C GLY A 266 -19.09 34.80 16.31
N ASN A 267 -19.71 35.45 17.28
CA ASN A 267 -19.10 35.77 18.58
C ASN A 267 -20.02 35.39 19.75
N TYR A 268 -20.06 34.09 20.01
CA TYR A 268 -20.81 33.48 21.10
C TYR A 268 -20.32 33.87 22.51
N ALA A 269 -19.22 34.62 22.65
CA ALA A 269 -18.85 35.20 23.94
C ALA A 269 -19.72 36.41 24.31
N ILE A 270 -20.45 36.99 23.36
CA ILE A 270 -21.38 38.10 23.59
C ILE A 270 -22.78 37.52 23.72
N PHE A 271 -23.36 37.68 24.90
CA PHE A 271 -24.68 37.17 25.25
C PHE A 271 -25.51 38.24 25.95
N SER A 272 -26.82 38.01 26.02
CA SER A 272 -27.74 38.85 26.77
C SER A 272 -28.65 38.06 27.67
N CYS A 273 -28.72 38.46 28.94
CA CYS A 273 -29.71 37.94 29.89
C CYS A 273 -30.96 38.84 29.93
N ILE A 274 -30.84 40.08 29.46
CA ILE A 274 -31.84 41.14 29.63
C ILE A 274 -32.68 41.38 28.38
N ASP A 275 -32.40 40.68 27.28
CA ASP A 275 -33.23 40.75 26.07
C ASP A 275 -34.39 39.74 26.10
N CYS A 276 -34.45 38.90 27.15
CA CYS A 276 -35.55 37.99 27.41
C CYS A 276 -36.69 38.69 28.14
N HIS A 277 -37.94 38.30 27.85
CA HIS A 277 -39.13 38.98 28.39
C HIS A 277 -39.26 39.00 29.92
N GLU A 278 -38.64 38.06 30.64
CA GLU A 278 -38.66 38.06 32.11
C GLU A 278 -37.65 39.05 32.73
N HIS A 279 -36.67 39.51 31.93
CA HIS A 279 -35.55 40.31 32.41
C HIS A 279 -35.36 41.60 31.61
N ASP A 280 -36.30 41.96 30.74
CA ASP A 280 -36.23 43.16 29.89
C ASP A 280 -36.70 44.44 30.60
N ASN A 281 -37.46 44.30 31.70
CA ASN A 281 -37.94 45.41 32.50
C ASN A 281 -37.01 45.73 33.67
N GLN A 282 -36.11 46.68 33.44
CA GLN A 282 -35.14 47.13 34.43
C GLN A 282 -35.77 47.56 35.77
N ASN A 283 -36.97 48.14 35.78
CA ASN A 283 -37.58 48.59 37.02
C ASN A 283 -38.02 47.42 37.91
N GLU A 284 -38.53 46.35 37.29
CA GLU A 284 -38.92 45.13 38.00
C GLU A 284 -37.68 44.44 38.58
N VAL A 285 -36.66 44.22 37.74
CA VAL A 285 -35.40 43.62 38.18
C VAL A 285 -34.73 44.46 39.27
N ASN A 286 -34.71 45.79 39.16
CA ASN A 286 -34.17 46.66 40.20
C ASN A 286 -34.91 46.53 41.55
N ASN A 287 -36.22 46.27 41.53
CA ASN A 287 -37.01 46.11 42.75
C ASN A 287 -36.68 44.79 43.47
N ASP A 288 -36.47 43.72 42.70
CA ASP A 288 -36.12 42.41 43.25
C ASP A 288 -34.70 42.38 43.84
N HIS A 289 -33.81 43.23 43.33
CA HIS A 289 -32.41 43.33 43.76
C HIS A 289 -32.13 44.48 44.76
N GLN A 290 -33.16 45.04 45.40
CA GLN A 290 -32.97 46.11 46.38
C GLN A 290 -32.07 45.67 47.54
N GLY A 291 -30.95 46.39 47.73
CA GLY A 291 -30.00 46.11 48.80
C GLY A 291 -28.96 45.02 48.48
N VAL A 292 -28.99 44.44 47.27
CA VAL A 292 -27.97 43.48 46.81
C VAL A 292 -26.69 44.24 46.45
N GLN A 293 -25.62 43.97 47.19
CA GLN A 293 -24.33 44.63 46.96
C GLN A 293 -23.69 44.13 45.65
N GLY A 294 -23.28 45.06 44.79
CA GLY A 294 -22.65 44.73 43.51
C GLY A 294 -23.63 44.46 42.37
N TYR A 295 -24.94 44.59 42.61
CA TYR A 295 -25.96 44.53 41.56
C TYR A 295 -25.71 45.59 40.48
N SER A 296 -25.83 45.16 39.22
CA SER A 296 -25.82 45.99 38.02
C SER A 296 -26.73 45.36 36.99
N TYR A 297 -27.57 46.17 36.35
CA TYR A 297 -28.47 45.70 35.28
C TYR A 297 -27.71 45.56 33.95
N THR A 298 -26.92 44.49 33.87
CA THR A 298 -26.04 44.16 32.75
C THR A 298 -25.88 42.65 32.70
N SER A 299 -25.95 42.05 31.50
CA SER A 299 -25.87 40.59 31.32
C SER A 299 -24.66 39.94 31.98
N THR A 300 -23.50 40.61 31.96
CA THR A 300 -22.27 40.12 32.62
C THR A 300 -22.39 40.07 34.15
N ALA A 301 -23.07 41.04 34.76
CA ALA A 301 -23.34 41.03 36.20
C ALA A 301 -24.39 39.98 36.56
N CYS A 302 -25.46 39.85 35.75
CA CYS A 302 -26.46 38.80 35.90
C CYS A 302 -25.79 37.41 35.91
N TYR A 303 -24.98 37.10 34.90
CA TYR A 303 -24.25 35.84 34.81
C TYR A 303 -23.26 35.62 35.98
N SER A 304 -22.61 36.69 36.47
CA SER A 304 -21.68 36.58 37.60
C SER A 304 -22.39 36.24 38.92
N CYS A 305 -23.61 36.73 39.13
CA CYS A 305 -24.42 36.43 40.31
C CYS A 305 -25.20 35.12 40.18
N HIS A 306 -25.66 34.80 38.96
CA HIS A 306 -26.48 33.64 38.64
C HIS A 306 -25.79 32.73 37.61
N PRO A 307 -24.64 32.12 37.92
CA PRO A 307 -23.88 31.34 36.93
C PRO A 307 -24.60 30.07 36.45
N ASN A 308 -25.61 29.61 37.20
CA ASN A 308 -26.39 28.40 36.90
C ASN A 308 -27.85 28.71 36.50
N GLY A 309 -28.20 29.99 36.31
CA GLY A 309 -29.57 30.38 35.98
C GLY A 309 -30.60 30.18 37.10
N ASP A 310 -30.13 29.95 38.33
CA ASP A 310 -30.96 29.88 39.54
C ASP A 310 -31.13 31.29 40.15
N ASN A 311 -32.27 31.51 40.81
CA ASN A 311 -32.62 32.75 41.52
C ASN A 311 -31.75 33.04 42.75
#